data_AF-A0A1S1Y0V6-F1
#
_entry.id   AF-A0A1S1Y0V6-F1
#
_cell.length_a   1.000
_cell.length_b   1.000
_cell.length_c   1.000
_cell.angle_alpha   90.00
_cell.angle_beta   90.00
_cell.angle_gamma   90.00
#
_symmetry.space_group_name_H-M   'P 1'
#
loop_
_entity.id
_entity.type
_entity.pdbx_description
1 polymer ?
#
loop_
_entity_poly.entity_id
_entity_poly.type
_entity_poly.pdbx_seq_one_letter_code
_entity_poly.pdbx_strand_id
1 'polypeptide(L)'
;MDLSEQVVGILITHWHSDHIEGASTLLKACHNAKLYCSIALLKKEALQLAALYKKDIFADTDKEIREFREIIEFLSETKDRNRFAPVKNRHTFFDYRNTVPTRLVALSPSDVAVTQSMASLAELAEKQGKRRTRNVVPTSENLNAVALHFSFGNFSVLLGSDLEETGNPQTGWSAIFNDQIINELSLPIASLFKVSHHGSETGYHDKIWQELLIESPLSMTTPYTRSSLPTADNINKLQNLSFHFLITKDPQANKRIKRENMVERELRSIAKDRRTINEKMGHIQIRYTSDGALNISGNEHAVKFTTEVL
;
A
#
# COMPACT_ATOMS: atom_id res chain seq x y z
N MET A 1 4.52 27.77 -3.73
CA MET A 1 3.42 26.85 -3.40
C MET A 1 3.69 26.35 -1.99
N ASP A 2 2.83 26.68 -1.04
CA ASP A 2 3.00 26.24 0.34
C ASP A 2 2.33 24.87 0.54
N LEU A 3 3.13 23.83 0.74
CA LEU A 3 2.64 22.47 0.93
C LEU A 3 1.77 22.34 2.19
N SER A 4 1.99 23.19 3.18
CA SER A 4 1.26 23.17 4.45
C SER A 4 -0.21 23.60 4.32
N GLU A 5 -0.56 24.31 3.25
CA GLU A 5 -1.95 24.72 2.98
C GLU A 5 -2.65 23.83 1.96
N GLN A 6 -1.89 23.02 1.20
CA GLN A 6 -2.43 22.19 0.12
C GLN A 6 -2.63 20.72 0.51
N VAL A 7 -1.95 20.24 1.55
CA VAL A 7 -2.06 18.87 2.05
C VAL A 7 -2.85 18.87 3.35
N VAL A 8 -4.07 18.32 3.31
CA VAL A 8 -4.93 18.19 4.49
C VAL A 8 -4.70 16.90 5.28
N GLY A 9 -4.11 15.88 4.64
CA GLY A 9 -3.89 14.58 5.23
C GLY A 9 -2.81 13.76 4.52
N ILE A 10 -2.07 12.99 5.30
CA ILE A 10 -1.08 11.99 4.85
C ILE A 10 -1.58 10.64 5.36
N LEU A 11 -1.84 9.68 4.47
CA LEU A 11 -2.25 8.34 4.85
C LEU A 11 -1.12 7.34 4.59
N ILE A 12 -0.65 6.69 5.65
CA ILE A 12 0.21 5.51 5.57
C ILE A 12 -0.69 4.30 5.41
N THR A 13 -0.75 3.75 4.20
CA THR A 13 -1.70 2.66 3.88
C THR A 13 -1.21 1.29 4.31
N HIS A 14 0.09 1.14 4.62
CA HIS A 14 0.74 -0.08 5.10
C HIS A 14 2.08 0.27 5.75
N TRP A 15 2.67 -0.64 6.54
CA TRP A 15 3.88 -0.35 7.32
C TRP A 15 5.21 -0.66 6.61
N HIS A 16 5.19 -1.39 5.49
CA HIS A 16 6.41 -1.70 4.72
C HIS A 16 7.04 -0.45 4.10
N SER A 17 8.35 -0.50 3.81
CA SER A 17 9.14 0.67 3.38
C SER A 17 8.51 1.42 2.21
N ASP A 18 8.01 0.70 1.22
CA ASP A 18 7.39 1.27 0.02
C ASP A 18 6.05 1.99 0.26
N HIS A 19 5.54 1.96 1.50
CA HIS A 19 4.35 2.68 1.95
C HIS A 19 4.63 3.74 3.02
N ILE A 20 5.73 3.64 3.76
CA ILE A 20 6.04 4.56 4.87
C ILE A 20 7.28 5.43 4.63
N GLU A 21 8.25 5.00 3.83
CA GLU A 21 9.52 5.70 3.64
C GLU A 21 9.31 7.15 3.20
N GLY A 22 9.90 8.10 3.95
CA GLY A 22 9.75 9.53 3.73
C GLY A 22 8.49 10.18 4.33
N ALA A 23 7.59 9.41 4.95
CA ALA A 23 6.39 9.96 5.60
C ALA A 23 6.73 10.92 6.76
N SER A 24 7.82 10.71 7.50
CA SER A 24 8.29 11.63 8.54
C SER A 24 8.66 12.98 7.94
N THR A 25 9.28 12.98 6.77
CA THR A 25 9.67 14.19 6.03
C THR A 25 8.44 14.93 5.51
N LEU A 26 7.48 14.21 4.91
CA LEU A 26 6.21 14.78 4.46
C LEU A 26 5.43 15.40 5.62
N LEU A 27 5.38 14.73 6.76
CA LEU A 27 4.67 15.20 7.94
C LEU A 27 5.28 16.48 8.52
N LYS A 28 6.62 16.58 8.53
CA LYS A 28 7.35 17.79 8.95
C LYS A 28 7.09 18.95 8.00
N ALA A 29 7.05 18.69 6.69
CA ALA A 29 6.79 19.70 5.68
C ALA A 29 5.33 20.18 5.67
N CYS A 30 4.37 19.26 5.83
CA CYS A 30 2.94 19.54 5.79
C CYS A 30 2.39 19.73 7.21
N HIS A 31 2.79 20.80 7.89
CA HIS A 31 2.55 20.98 9.32
C HIS A 31 1.06 21.05 9.73
N ASN A 32 0.14 21.37 8.81
CA ASN A 32 -1.30 21.34 9.06
C ASN A 32 -1.97 20.00 8.70
N ALA A 33 -1.25 19.10 8.03
CA ALA A 33 -1.82 17.81 7.61
C ALA A 33 -2.01 16.88 8.81
N LYS A 34 -3.15 16.17 8.82
CA LYS A 34 -3.34 15.02 9.71
C LYS A 34 -2.56 13.82 9.18
N LEU A 35 -1.93 13.08 10.08
CA LEU A 35 -1.37 11.78 9.78
C LEU A 35 -2.40 10.69 10.06
N TYR A 36 -2.72 9.90 9.05
CA TYR A 36 -3.60 8.76 9.15
C TYR A 36 -2.79 7.47 9.00
N CYS A 37 -3.10 6.47 9.83
CA CYS A 37 -2.61 5.11 9.62
C CYS A 37 -3.59 4.10 10.23
N SER A 38 -3.41 2.83 9.90
CA SER A 38 -4.15 1.75 10.56
C SER A 38 -4.03 1.84 12.09
N ILE A 39 -5.15 1.73 12.78
CA ILE A 39 -5.21 1.70 14.25
C ILE A 39 -4.40 0.55 14.85
N ALA A 40 -4.14 -0.52 14.07
CA ALA A 40 -3.31 -1.63 14.50
C ALA A 40 -1.87 -1.20 14.84
N LEU A 41 -1.37 -0.14 14.19
CA LEU A 41 -0.02 0.40 14.38
C LEU A 41 0.09 1.33 15.59
N LEU A 42 -1.01 1.62 16.29
CA LEU A 42 -1.06 2.61 17.37
C LEU A 42 -0.96 2.05 18.79
N LYS A 43 -0.88 0.74 18.92
CA LYS A 43 -0.79 0.10 20.23
C LYS A 43 0.54 0.43 20.91
N LYS A 44 0.51 0.50 22.25
CA LYS A 44 1.68 0.78 23.09
C LYS A 44 2.84 -0.16 22.74
N GLU A 45 2.52 -1.38 22.36
CA GLU A 45 3.40 -2.45 21.95
C GLU A 45 4.12 -2.13 20.64
N ALA A 46 3.44 -1.53 19.65
CA ALA A 46 4.06 -1.06 18.41
C ALA A 46 5.01 0.12 18.67
N LEU A 47 4.60 1.06 19.52
CA LEU A 47 5.42 2.18 19.98
C LEU A 47 6.63 1.70 20.80
N GLN A 48 6.44 0.69 21.64
CA GLN A 48 7.51 0.05 22.41
C GLN A 48 8.49 -0.69 21.50
N LEU A 49 8.00 -1.41 20.48
CA LEU A 49 8.86 -2.07 19.51
C LEU A 49 9.73 -1.06 18.74
N ALA A 50 9.14 0.06 18.32
CA ALA A 50 9.87 1.18 17.73
C ALA A 50 10.91 1.79 18.68
N ALA A 51 10.56 1.96 19.95
CA ALA A 51 11.45 2.52 20.97
C ALA A 51 12.58 1.57 21.42
N LEU A 52 12.34 0.26 21.41
CA LEU A 52 13.29 -0.78 21.85
C LEU A 52 14.30 -1.14 20.75
N TYR A 53 14.03 -0.79 19.49
CA TYR A 53 14.93 -1.09 18.39
C TYR A 53 16.23 -0.29 18.51
N LYS A 54 17.36 -1.00 18.70
CA LYS A 54 18.70 -0.42 18.63
C LYS A 54 19.25 -0.64 17.22
N LYS A 55 19.62 0.46 16.56
CA LYS A 55 20.26 0.53 15.23
C LYS A 55 21.20 -0.65 15.00
N ASP A 56 20.88 -1.50 14.03
CA ASP A 56 21.83 -2.47 13.52
C ASP A 56 22.55 -1.85 12.32
N ILE A 57 23.86 -1.61 12.46
CA ILE A 57 24.67 -0.95 11.44
C ILE A 57 24.88 -1.88 10.22
N PHE A 58 24.57 -3.18 10.36
CA PHE A 58 24.84 -4.21 9.35
C PHE A 58 23.60 -4.74 8.62
N ALA A 59 22.39 -4.35 9.01
CA ALA A 59 21.15 -4.84 8.42
C ALA A 59 20.24 -3.66 8.03
N ASP A 60 19.94 -3.53 6.74
CA ASP A 60 19.01 -2.53 6.16
C ASP A 60 17.53 -2.92 6.42
N THR A 61 17.28 -3.63 7.53
CA THR A 61 16.00 -4.29 7.90
C THR A 61 15.20 -3.49 8.93
N ASP A 62 15.62 -2.26 9.22
CA ASP A 62 15.03 -1.41 10.26
C ASP A 62 14.44 -0.10 9.75
N LYS A 63 14.41 0.12 8.42
CA LYS A 63 13.96 1.39 7.83
C LYS A 63 12.52 1.72 8.21
N GLU A 64 11.63 0.75 8.12
CA GLU A 64 10.21 0.90 8.46
C GLU A 64 10.02 1.32 9.92
N ILE A 65 10.74 0.65 10.81
CA ILE A 65 10.67 0.89 12.25
C ILE A 65 11.26 2.25 12.59
N ARG A 66 12.35 2.63 11.94
CA ARG A 66 12.99 3.94 12.10
C ARG A 66 12.10 5.07 11.60
N GLU A 67 11.52 4.92 10.42
CA GLU A 67 10.60 5.91 9.84
C GLU A 67 9.39 6.11 10.74
N PHE A 68 8.79 5.01 11.23
CA PHE A 68 7.69 5.09 12.19
C PHE A 68 8.11 5.74 13.51
N ARG A 69 9.29 5.41 14.03
CA ARG A 69 9.85 6.04 15.23
C ARG A 69 10.01 7.55 15.05
N GLU A 70 10.58 8.00 13.94
CA GLU A 70 10.79 9.42 13.65
C GLU A 70 9.47 10.20 13.61
N ILE A 71 8.40 9.61 13.08
CA ILE A 71 7.05 10.18 13.11
C ILE A 71 6.57 10.37 14.55
N ILE A 72 6.69 9.33 15.38
CA ILE A 72 6.21 9.35 16.77
C ILE A 72 7.03 10.33 17.61
N GLU A 73 8.36 10.35 17.45
CA GLU A 73 9.25 11.31 18.12
C GLU A 73 8.87 12.74 17.73
N PHE A 74 8.72 13.02 16.44
CA PHE A 74 8.31 14.34 15.96
C PHE A 74 6.99 14.81 16.58
N LEU A 75 5.95 13.97 16.57
CA LEU A 75 4.64 14.31 17.15
C LEU A 75 4.69 14.48 18.68
N SER A 76 5.57 13.74 19.36
CA SER A 76 5.75 13.89 20.81
C SER A 76 6.53 15.15 21.17
N GLU A 77 7.61 15.47 20.45
CA GLU A 77 8.46 16.65 20.67
C GLU A 77 7.72 17.95 20.38
N THR A 78 6.93 17.97 19.31
CA THR A 78 6.07 19.11 18.93
C THR A 78 4.81 19.24 19.78
N LYS A 79 4.54 18.27 20.65
CA LYS A 79 3.29 18.14 21.43
C LYS A 79 2.03 18.12 20.55
N ASP A 80 2.17 17.69 19.30
CA ASP A 80 1.14 17.76 18.28
C ASP A 80 0.46 16.39 18.04
N ARG A 81 0.23 15.67 19.14
CA ARG A 81 -0.32 14.31 19.11
C ARG A 81 -1.72 14.25 18.47
N ASN A 82 -2.43 15.37 18.43
CA ASN A 82 -3.76 15.49 17.84
C ASN A 82 -3.77 15.40 16.31
N ARG A 83 -2.62 15.56 15.65
CA ARG A 83 -2.51 15.33 14.20
C ARG A 83 -2.58 13.86 13.82
N PHE A 84 -2.38 12.95 14.76
CA PHE A 84 -2.47 11.52 14.49
C PHE A 84 -3.93 11.05 14.53
N ALA A 85 -4.39 10.39 13.47
CA ALA A 85 -5.74 9.89 13.32
C ALA A 85 -5.74 8.37 13.01
N PRO A 86 -6.21 7.50 13.94
CA PRO A 86 -6.38 6.08 13.67
C PRO A 86 -7.42 5.82 12.57
N VAL A 87 -7.13 4.87 11.70
CA VAL A 87 -8.00 4.41 10.61
C VAL A 87 -8.32 2.93 10.76
N LYS A 88 -9.57 2.58 10.50
CA LYS A 88 -10.06 1.23 10.22
C LYS A 88 -11.20 1.31 9.18
N ASN A 89 -11.80 0.18 8.82
CA ASN A 89 -13.00 0.14 7.99
C ASN A 89 -14.07 1.15 8.47
N ARG A 90 -14.83 1.73 7.53
CA ARG A 90 -15.83 2.81 7.73
C ARG A 90 -15.28 4.16 8.15
N HIS A 91 -13.96 4.32 8.29
CA HIS A 91 -13.39 5.65 8.50
C HIS A 91 -13.68 6.53 7.28
N THR A 92 -14.40 7.63 7.49
CA THR A 92 -14.67 8.62 6.46
C THR A 92 -13.69 9.78 6.61
N PHE A 93 -12.82 9.95 5.62
CA PHE A 93 -11.84 11.05 5.62
C PHE A 93 -12.54 12.36 5.28
N PHE A 94 -13.43 12.31 4.28
CA PHE A 94 -14.34 13.37 3.90
C PHE A 94 -15.54 12.79 3.14
N ASP A 95 -16.67 13.48 3.25
CA ASP A 95 -17.91 13.23 2.50
C ASP A 95 -18.54 14.59 2.18
N TYR A 96 -18.14 15.15 1.03
CA TYR A 96 -18.64 16.41 0.52
C TYR A 96 -19.79 16.14 -0.45
N ARG A 97 -20.98 16.63 -0.14
CA ARG A 97 -22.18 16.40 -0.96
C ARG A 97 -22.59 17.60 -1.81
N ASN A 98 -21.79 18.67 -1.78
CA ASN A 98 -22.08 19.93 -2.47
C ASN A 98 -21.33 20.01 -3.79
N THR A 99 -21.88 20.70 -4.80
CA THR A 99 -21.32 20.90 -6.15
C THR A 99 -21.03 19.60 -6.90
N VAL A 100 -19.86 19.00 -6.67
CA VAL A 100 -19.46 17.68 -7.17
C VAL A 100 -19.32 16.74 -5.97
N PRO A 101 -20.23 15.77 -5.79
CA PRO A 101 -20.16 14.81 -4.69
C PRO A 101 -18.78 14.15 -4.64
N THR A 102 -18.10 14.24 -3.50
CA THR A 102 -16.71 13.80 -3.35
C THR A 102 -16.55 13.10 -2.01
N ARG A 103 -16.11 11.85 -2.01
CA ARG A 103 -16.03 11.02 -0.79
C ARG A 103 -14.79 10.15 -0.79
N LEU A 104 -14.18 9.98 0.38
CA LEU A 104 -13.09 9.04 0.61
C LEU A 104 -13.35 8.26 1.90
N VAL A 105 -13.40 6.94 1.78
CA VAL A 105 -13.64 6.03 2.91
C VAL A 105 -12.62 4.90 2.93
N ALA A 106 -12.25 4.46 4.13
CA ALA A 106 -11.49 3.24 4.34
C ALA A 106 -12.42 2.02 4.34
N LEU A 107 -12.04 0.99 3.58
CA LEU A 107 -12.72 -0.30 3.53
C LEU A 107 -12.10 -1.32 4.49
N SER A 108 -10.83 -1.13 4.86
CA SER A 108 -10.06 -2.00 5.73
C SER A 108 -9.16 -1.17 6.64
N PRO A 109 -8.50 -1.77 7.65
CA PRO A 109 -8.67 -3.13 8.14
C PRO A 109 -10.03 -3.37 8.82
N SER A 110 -10.47 -4.63 8.90
CA SER A 110 -11.61 -5.06 9.72
C SER A 110 -11.24 -5.07 11.21
N ASP A 111 -12.25 -5.13 12.10
CA ASP A 111 -12.00 -5.21 13.55
C ASP A 111 -11.21 -6.46 13.96
N VAL A 112 -11.44 -7.59 13.27
CA VAL A 112 -10.68 -8.83 13.49
C VAL A 112 -9.24 -8.67 13.01
N ALA A 113 -9.02 -8.09 11.83
CA ALA A 113 -7.68 -7.85 11.30
C ALA A 113 -6.88 -6.89 12.20
N VAL A 114 -7.53 -5.84 12.71
CA VAL A 114 -6.96 -4.92 13.71
C VAL A 114 -6.53 -5.69 14.96
N THR A 115 -7.44 -6.47 15.53
CA THR A 115 -7.18 -7.22 16.77
C THR A 115 -6.05 -8.23 16.60
N GLN A 116 -6.03 -8.96 15.48
CA GLN A 116 -4.98 -9.92 15.16
C GLN A 116 -3.63 -9.24 14.94
N SER A 117 -3.59 -8.16 14.17
CA SER A 117 -2.36 -7.38 13.95
C SER A 117 -1.79 -6.84 15.26
N MET A 118 -2.64 -6.35 16.17
CA MET A 118 -2.24 -5.91 17.50
C MET A 118 -1.69 -7.05 18.37
N ALA A 119 -2.33 -8.23 18.33
CA ALA A 119 -1.86 -9.41 19.05
C ALA A 119 -0.49 -9.87 18.53
N SER A 120 -0.30 -9.91 17.21
CA SER A 120 0.99 -10.23 16.59
C SER A 120 2.08 -9.25 17.03
N LEU A 121 1.80 -7.95 17.02
CA LEU A 121 2.76 -6.92 17.47
C LEU A 121 3.12 -7.09 18.96
N ALA A 122 2.15 -7.40 19.81
CA ALA A 122 2.37 -7.65 21.24
C ALA A 122 3.29 -8.86 21.48
N GLU A 123 3.05 -9.97 20.79
CA GLU A 123 3.94 -11.15 20.90
C GLU A 123 5.38 -10.84 20.50
N LEU A 124 5.58 -10.03 19.46
CA LEU A 124 6.91 -9.64 19.02
C LEU A 124 7.62 -8.79 20.09
N ALA A 125 6.90 -7.87 20.73
CA ALA A 125 7.43 -7.07 21.83
C ALA A 125 7.83 -7.93 23.05
N GLU A 126 7.00 -8.91 23.44
CA GLU A 126 7.30 -9.81 24.56
C GLU A 126 8.50 -10.73 24.30
N LYS A 127 8.61 -11.29 23.09
CA LYS A 127 9.74 -12.15 22.70
C LYS A 127 11.07 -11.38 22.76
N GLN A 128 11.08 -10.07 22.48
CA GLN A 128 12.28 -9.23 22.53
C GLN A 128 12.79 -8.95 23.95
N GLY A 129 11.92 -8.91 24.97
CA GLY A 129 12.34 -8.75 26.36
C GLY A 129 13.23 -9.89 26.90
N LYS A 130 13.27 -11.04 26.20
CA LYS A 130 13.93 -12.28 26.65
C LYS A 130 15.16 -12.69 25.82
N ARG A 131 15.44 -12.08 24.65
CA ARG A 131 16.61 -12.37 23.82
C ARG A 131 17.15 -11.11 23.12
N ARG A 132 18.46 -10.87 23.20
CA ARG A 132 19.16 -9.96 22.26
C ARG A 132 19.23 -10.65 20.89
N THR A 133 18.26 -10.43 20.01
CA THR A 133 18.40 -10.91 18.63
C THR A 133 17.72 -10.02 17.61
N ARG A 134 18.60 -9.47 16.77
CA ARG A 134 18.44 -8.99 15.40
C ARG A 134 17.31 -9.69 14.63
N ASN A 135 16.59 -8.93 13.80
CA ASN A 135 15.67 -9.39 12.77
C ASN A 135 14.33 -9.96 13.26
N VAL A 136 13.48 -9.09 13.80
CA VAL A 136 12.04 -9.38 13.92
C VAL A 136 11.30 -8.33 13.09
N VAL A 137 11.23 -8.56 11.79
CA VAL A 137 10.21 -7.94 10.94
C VAL A 137 8.98 -8.86 11.12
N PRO A 138 7.83 -8.36 11.61
CA PRO A 138 6.60 -9.15 11.62
C PRO A 138 6.43 -9.86 10.28
N THR A 139 6.31 -11.19 10.30
CA THR A 139 5.94 -11.98 9.11
C THR A 139 4.46 -11.79 8.76
N SER A 140 3.85 -10.66 9.13
CA SER A 140 2.41 -10.53 9.13
C SER A 140 1.91 -10.49 7.70
N GLU A 141 0.91 -11.31 7.43
CA GLU A 141 -0.18 -10.99 6.51
C GLU A 141 -0.45 -9.48 6.59
N ASN A 142 -0.71 -8.80 5.47
CA ASN A 142 -0.89 -7.35 5.42
C ASN A 142 -2.21 -6.89 6.08
N LEU A 143 -2.51 -7.37 7.28
CA LEU A 143 -3.73 -7.18 8.08
C LEU A 143 -3.95 -5.73 8.50
N ASN A 144 -2.90 -4.91 8.47
CA ASN A 144 -2.98 -3.47 8.72
C ASN A 144 -3.09 -2.64 7.44
N ALA A 145 -3.21 -3.26 6.26
CA ALA A 145 -3.42 -2.55 5.02
C ALA A 145 -4.76 -1.80 5.03
N VAL A 146 -4.72 -0.54 4.57
CA VAL A 146 -5.88 0.34 4.43
C VAL A 146 -6.24 0.46 2.96
N ALA A 147 -7.19 -0.36 2.50
CA ALA A 147 -7.85 -0.23 1.22
C ALA A 147 -8.89 0.90 1.28
N LEU A 148 -9.06 1.63 0.18
CA LEU A 148 -9.90 2.82 0.12
C LEU A 148 -10.88 2.74 -1.04
N HIS A 149 -12.04 3.37 -0.85
CA HIS A 149 -12.94 3.75 -1.93
C HIS A 149 -12.99 5.27 -2.02
N PHE A 150 -12.75 5.80 -3.22
CA PHE A 150 -12.82 7.22 -3.52
C PHE A 150 -13.88 7.46 -4.61
N SER A 151 -14.73 8.46 -4.44
CA SER A 151 -15.65 8.93 -5.47
C SER A 151 -15.54 10.44 -5.68
N PHE A 152 -15.71 10.86 -6.94
CA PHE A 152 -15.73 12.24 -7.39
C PHE A 152 -16.71 12.37 -8.56
N GLY A 153 -17.89 12.93 -8.31
CA GLY A 153 -18.99 12.95 -9.27
C GLY A 153 -19.36 11.53 -9.70
N ASN A 154 -19.27 11.26 -11.00
CA ASN A 154 -19.55 9.93 -11.58
C ASN A 154 -18.30 9.04 -11.68
N PHE A 155 -17.13 9.51 -11.24
CA PHE A 155 -15.91 8.74 -11.23
C PHE A 155 -15.67 8.11 -9.88
N SER A 156 -15.29 6.85 -9.86
CA SER A 156 -14.98 6.14 -8.61
C SER A 156 -13.77 5.23 -8.78
N VAL A 157 -13.00 5.14 -7.69
CA VAL A 157 -11.69 4.49 -7.63
C VAL A 157 -11.64 3.56 -6.43
N LEU A 158 -11.22 2.33 -6.68
CA LEU A 158 -10.81 1.39 -5.65
C LEU A 158 -9.29 1.43 -5.53
N LEU A 159 -8.78 1.67 -4.32
CA LEU A 159 -7.34 1.65 -4.03
C LEU A 159 -7.05 0.51 -3.06
N GLY A 160 -6.55 -0.62 -3.58
CA GLY A 160 -6.41 -1.86 -2.80
C GLY A 160 -5.31 -1.87 -1.73
N SER A 161 -4.42 -0.86 -1.71
CA SER A 161 -3.20 -0.87 -0.89
C SER A 161 -2.46 -2.21 -1.06
N ASP A 162 -2.08 -2.83 0.04
CA ASP A 162 -1.47 -4.14 0.16
C ASP A 162 -2.43 -5.18 0.75
N LEU A 163 -3.75 -4.92 0.71
CA LEU A 163 -4.75 -5.82 1.28
C LEU A 163 -4.76 -7.16 0.54
N GLU A 164 -4.69 -8.23 1.33
CA GLU A 164 -4.68 -9.61 0.83
C GLU A 164 -5.98 -10.34 1.16
N GLU A 165 -6.29 -11.38 0.42
CA GLU A 165 -7.18 -12.46 0.82
C GLU A 165 -6.40 -13.45 1.68
N THR A 166 -7.00 -13.84 2.80
CA THR A 166 -6.36 -14.61 3.88
C THR A 166 -7.00 -15.98 4.07
N GLY A 167 -8.11 -16.27 3.38
CA GLY A 167 -8.93 -17.47 3.58
C GLY A 167 -9.82 -17.39 4.84
N ASN A 168 -9.69 -16.33 5.64
CA ASN A 168 -10.55 -16.06 6.78
C ASN A 168 -11.60 -15.00 6.41
N PRO A 169 -12.92 -15.31 6.49
CA PRO A 169 -13.98 -14.41 6.07
C PRO A 169 -14.10 -13.12 6.91
N GLN A 170 -13.37 -13.02 8.03
CA GLN A 170 -13.36 -11.85 8.90
C GLN A 170 -12.12 -10.95 8.68
N THR A 171 -11.19 -11.34 7.81
CA THR A 171 -10.00 -10.55 7.44
C THR A 171 -9.86 -10.42 5.94
N GLY A 172 -8.94 -9.56 5.49
CA GLY A 172 -8.64 -9.41 4.07
C GLY A 172 -9.80 -8.87 3.23
N TRP A 173 -9.82 -9.26 1.94
CA TRP A 173 -10.89 -8.91 1.01
C TRP A 173 -12.24 -9.52 1.39
N SER A 174 -12.27 -10.78 1.83
CA SER A 174 -13.49 -11.44 2.29
C SER A 174 -14.23 -10.65 3.39
N ALA A 175 -13.49 -10.01 4.30
CA ALA A 175 -14.09 -9.18 5.34
C ALA A 175 -14.92 -8.02 4.78
N ILE A 176 -14.48 -7.38 3.69
CA ILE A 176 -15.18 -6.25 3.08
C ILE A 176 -16.56 -6.70 2.58
N PHE A 177 -16.65 -7.87 1.96
CA PHE A 177 -17.91 -8.41 1.46
C PHE A 177 -18.80 -8.94 2.60
N ASN A 178 -18.21 -9.60 3.59
CA ASN A 178 -18.95 -10.19 4.70
C ASN A 178 -19.52 -9.14 5.66
N ASP A 179 -18.81 -8.03 5.86
CA ASP A 179 -19.22 -6.92 6.74
C ASP A 179 -20.24 -5.97 6.08
N GLN A 180 -20.69 -6.28 4.85
CA GLN A 180 -21.70 -5.52 4.10
C GLN A 180 -21.41 -4.02 3.94
N ILE A 181 -20.16 -3.59 4.16
CA ILE A 181 -19.77 -2.17 4.15
C ILE A 181 -20.07 -1.49 2.81
N ILE A 182 -20.01 -2.24 1.72
CA ILE A 182 -20.31 -1.77 0.36
C ILE A 182 -21.76 -1.27 0.29
N ASN A 183 -22.70 -2.10 0.77
CA ASN A 183 -24.13 -1.80 0.76
C ASN A 183 -24.48 -0.73 1.81
N GLU A 184 -23.96 -0.88 3.03
CA GLU A 184 -24.17 0.07 4.12
C GLU A 184 -23.77 1.50 3.75
N LEU A 185 -22.59 1.65 3.13
CA LEU A 185 -22.09 2.95 2.71
C LEU A 185 -22.60 3.38 1.34
N SER A 186 -23.37 2.54 0.64
CA SER A 186 -23.87 2.78 -0.71
C SER A 186 -22.74 3.21 -1.67
N LEU A 187 -21.66 2.45 -1.68
CA LEU A 187 -20.48 2.77 -2.48
C LEU A 187 -20.79 2.60 -3.97
N PRO A 188 -20.52 3.61 -4.82
CA PRO A 188 -20.69 3.46 -6.26
C PRO A 188 -19.64 2.48 -6.83
N ILE A 189 -20.00 1.79 -7.90
CA ILE A 189 -19.10 0.90 -8.63
C ILE A 189 -17.92 1.72 -9.20
N ALA A 190 -16.70 1.24 -9.03
CA ALA A 190 -15.49 1.93 -9.45
C ALA A 190 -15.10 1.61 -10.90
N SER A 191 -14.63 2.64 -11.61
CA SER A 191 -14.10 2.54 -12.97
C SER A 191 -12.58 2.41 -13.01
N LEU A 192 -11.91 2.65 -11.88
CA LEU A 192 -10.46 2.56 -11.73
C LEU A 192 -10.09 1.69 -10.52
N PHE A 193 -9.14 0.79 -10.69
CA PHE A 193 -8.62 -0.05 -9.62
C PHE A 193 -7.09 0.01 -9.54
N LYS A 194 -6.53 0.51 -8.42
CA LYS A 194 -5.15 0.18 -8.04
C LYS A 194 -5.18 -1.19 -7.38
N VAL A 195 -4.76 -2.20 -8.14
CA VAL A 195 -4.74 -3.60 -7.74
C VAL A 195 -3.91 -3.76 -6.47
N SER A 196 -4.44 -4.55 -5.55
CA SER A 196 -3.88 -4.76 -4.21
C SER A 196 -2.55 -5.50 -4.25
N HIS A 197 -1.70 -5.21 -3.27
CA HIS A 197 -0.47 -5.94 -2.96
C HIS A 197 0.41 -6.17 -4.19
N HIS A 198 0.69 -5.09 -4.91
CA HIS A 198 1.50 -5.10 -6.14
C HIS A 198 0.98 -6.04 -7.25
N GLY A 199 -0.28 -6.47 -7.22
CA GLY A 199 -0.82 -7.46 -8.14
C GLY A 199 -0.47 -8.91 -7.78
N SER A 200 -0.23 -9.19 -6.49
CA SER A 200 -0.14 -10.55 -5.94
C SER A 200 -1.38 -11.37 -6.23
N GLU A 201 -1.25 -12.69 -6.27
CA GLU A 201 -2.41 -13.59 -6.28
C GLU A 201 -3.21 -13.49 -4.98
N THR A 202 -2.56 -13.23 -3.85
CA THR A 202 -3.24 -12.95 -2.57
C THR A 202 -3.97 -11.60 -2.61
N GLY A 203 -3.59 -10.66 -3.48
CA GLY A 203 -4.30 -9.39 -3.64
C GLY A 203 -5.60 -9.52 -4.44
N TYR A 204 -5.88 -10.69 -5.00
CA TYR A 204 -7.03 -10.97 -5.86
C TYR A 204 -8.20 -11.58 -5.08
N HIS A 205 -9.42 -11.16 -5.43
CA HIS A 205 -10.67 -11.79 -5.00
C HIS A 205 -11.75 -11.57 -6.06
N ASP A 206 -12.48 -12.62 -6.47
CA ASP A 206 -13.44 -12.56 -7.58
C ASP A 206 -14.51 -11.49 -7.39
N LYS A 207 -15.06 -11.39 -6.17
CA LYS A 207 -16.10 -10.40 -5.85
C LYS A 207 -15.66 -8.94 -6.01
N ILE A 208 -14.36 -8.64 -6.03
CA ILE A 208 -13.91 -7.27 -6.34
C ILE A 208 -14.36 -6.91 -7.75
N TRP A 209 -14.07 -7.79 -8.71
CA TRP A 209 -14.35 -7.57 -10.12
C TRP A 209 -15.85 -7.69 -10.45
N GLN A 210 -16.60 -8.44 -9.63
CA GLN A 210 -18.03 -8.67 -9.84
C GLN A 210 -18.93 -7.61 -9.15
N GLU A 211 -18.53 -7.12 -7.97
CA GLU A 211 -19.40 -6.30 -7.12
C GLU A 211 -18.88 -4.86 -6.92
N LEU A 212 -17.56 -4.62 -7.04
CA LEU A 212 -16.94 -3.31 -6.77
C LEU A 212 -16.50 -2.55 -8.02
N LEU A 213 -16.33 -3.22 -9.15
CA LEU A 213 -15.77 -2.66 -10.37
C LEU A 213 -16.77 -2.75 -11.54
N ILE A 214 -16.68 -1.80 -12.47
CA ILE A 214 -17.37 -1.93 -13.75
C ILE A 214 -16.78 -3.10 -14.53
N GLU A 215 -17.50 -3.58 -15.55
CA GLU A 215 -16.91 -4.52 -16.50
C GLU A 215 -15.68 -3.90 -17.18
N SER A 216 -14.57 -4.64 -17.23
CA SER A 216 -13.31 -4.21 -17.83
C SER A 216 -12.84 -2.82 -17.35
N PRO A 217 -12.57 -2.63 -16.04
CA PRO A 217 -12.15 -1.34 -15.51
C PRO A 217 -10.76 -0.95 -16.02
N LEU A 218 -10.39 0.31 -15.83
CA LEU A 218 -8.98 0.70 -15.89
C LEU A 218 -8.28 0.17 -14.64
N SER A 219 -7.30 -0.69 -14.82
CA SER A 219 -6.55 -1.26 -13.69
C SER A 219 -5.11 -0.80 -13.72
N MET A 220 -4.52 -0.63 -12.54
CA MET A 220 -3.10 -0.35 -12.42
C MET A 220 -2.46 -1.12 -11.26
N THR A 221 -1.17 -1.39 -11.36
CA THR A 221 -0.38 -1.89 -10.23
C THR A 221 0.93 -1.13 -10.08
N THR A 222 1.47 -1.17 -8.86
CA THR A 222 2.69 -0.48 -8.45
C THR A 222 3.73 -1.51 -7.98
N PRO A 223 4.46 -2.18 -8.87
CA PRO A 223 5.41 -3.24 -8.51
C PRO A 223 6.47 -2.78 -7.52
N TYR A 224 6.78 -3.65 -6.56
CA TYR A 224 7.91 -3.46 -5.67
C TYR A 224 9.03 -4.44 -6.02
N THR A 225 10.22 -3.91 -6.33
CA THR A 225 11.30 -4.75 -6.89
C THR A 225 11.74 -5.86 -5.94
N ARG A 226 11.52 -5.69 -4.63
CA ARG A 226 11.86 -6.71 -3.65
C ARG A 226 10.89 -7.90 -3.66
N SER A 227 9.63 -7.72 -4.05
CA SER A 227 8.58 -8.75 -4.01
C SER A 227 8.51 -9.61 -5.28
N SER A 228 9.06 -9.15 -6.41
CA SER A 228 8.94 -9.83 -7.72
C SER A 228 7.48 -9.98 -8.19
N LEU A 229 6.63 -9.05 -7.79
CA LEU A 229 5.21 -8.98 -8.14
C LEU A 229 4.93 -7.81 -9.10
N PRO A 230 3.90 -7.92 -9.97
CA PRO A 230 3.10 -9.11 -10.23
C PRO A 230 3.89 -10.19 -10.98
N THR A 231 3.45 -11.45 -10.85
CA THR A 231 3.98 -12.56 -11.65
C THR A 231 3.50 -12.46 -13.10
N ALA A 232 4.11 -13.23 -14.02
CA ALA A 232 3.64 -13.29 -15.41
C ALA A 232 2.18 -13.77 -15.52
N ASP A 233 1.82 -14.79 -14.73
CA ASP A 233 0.45 -15.33 -14.71
C ASP A 233 -0.54 -14.30 -14.17
N ASN A 234 -0.18 -13.56 -13.12
CA ASN A 234 -1.01 -12.49 -12.59
C ASN A 234 -1.14 -11.31 -13.56
N ILE A 235 -0.10 -10.96 -14.32
CA ILE A 235 -0.22 -9.98 -15.41
C ILE A 235 -1.23 -10.46 -16.46
N ASN A 236 -1.11 -11.71 -16.89
CA ASN A 236 -2.03 -12.29 -17.88
C ASN A 236 -3.48 -12.35 -17.38
N LYS A 237 -3.67 -12.67 -16.11
CA LYS A 237 -5.00 -12.67 -15.46
C LYS A 237 -5.57 -11.25 -15.39
N LEU A 238 -4.81 -10.30 -14.87
CA LEU A 238 -5.27 -8.93 -14.64
C LEU A 238 -5.50 -8.15 -15.94
N GLN A 239 -4.68 -8.36 -16.98
CA GLN A 239 -4.90 -7.72 -18.28
C GLN A 239 -6.23 -8.19 -18.89
N ASN A 240 -6.57 -9.48 -18.80
CA ASN A 240 -7.79 -10.02 -19.37
C ASN A 240 -9.06 -9.52 -18.65
N LEU A 241 -8.93 -9.08 -17.40
CA LEU A 241 -10.02 -8.51 -16.62
C LEU A 241 -10.17 -7.00 -16.79
N SER A 242 -9.27 -6.34 -17.53
CA SER A 242 -9.17 -4.88 -17.57
C SER A 242 -9.28 -4.33 -18.99
N PHE A 243 -9.88 -3.14 -19.15
CA PHE A 243 -9.84 -2.45 -20.45
C PHE A 243 -8.41 -2.04 -20.82
N HIS A 244 -7.69 -1.50 -19.83
CA HIS A 244 -6.24 -1.32 -19.87
C HIS A 244 -5.67 -1.77 -18.53
N PHE A 245 -4.55 -2.49 -18.57
CA PHE A 245 -3.78 -2.79 -17.37
C PHE A 245 -2.45 -2.06 -17.41
N LEU A 246 -2.29 -1.10 -16.49
CA LEU A 246 -1.12 -0.24 -16.41
C LEU A 246 -0.19 -0.70 -15.28
N ILE A 247 1.09 -0.77 -15.55
CA ILE A 247 2.09 -1.13 -14.55
C ILE A 247 3.08 0.02 -14.47
N THR A 248 3.32 0.56 -13.27
CA THR A 248 4.30 1.66 -13.14
C THR A 248 5.69 1.24 -13.57
N LYS A 249 5.99 -0.06 -13.60
CA LYS A 249 7.28 -0.59 -14.04
C LYS A 249 7.16 -2.06 -14.37
N ASP A 250 7.69 -2.49 -15.51
CA ASP A 250 7.74 -3.92 -15.83
C ASP A 250 8.55 -4.72 -14.78
N PRO A 251 7.92 -5.63 -14.00
CA PRO A 251 8.61 -6.46 -13.03
C PRO A 251 9.54 -7.49 -13.69
N GLN A 252 9.34 -7.79 -14.98
CA GLN A 252 10.09 -8.79 -15.75
C GLN A 252 11.27 -8.19 -16.53
N ALA A 253 11.40 -6.86 -16.62
CA ALA A 253 12.44 -6.18 -17.42
C ALA A 253 13.88 -6.31 -16.89
N ASN A 254 14.16 -7.26 -15.99
CA ASN A 254 15.50 -7.50 -15.44
C ASN A 254 16.43 -8.12 -16.48
N LYS A 255 17.14 -7.26 -17.23
CA LYS A 255 18.25 -7.70 -18.09
C LYS A 255 19.38 -8.25 -17.22
N ARG A 256 19.80 -9.49 -17.49
CA ARG A 256 21.05 -10.02 -16.92
C ARG A 256 22.21 -9.16 -17.40
N ILE A 257 22.91 -8.53 -16.46
CA ILE A 257 24.16 -7.81 -16.74
C ILE A 257 25.21 -8.86 -17.14
N LYS A 258 25.68 -8.81 -18.39
CA LYS A 258 26.77 -9.67 -18.86
C LYS A 258 28.07 -9.20 -18.20
N ARG A 259 28.81 -10.13 -17.59
CA ARG A 259 30.12 -9.89 -16.95
C ARG A 259 31.12 -10.93 -17.44
N GLU A 260 32.39 -10.64 -17.25
CA GLU A 260 33.46 -11.61 -17.52
C GLU A 260 33.33 -12.83 -16.60
N ASN A 261 33.74 -14.00 -17.12
CA ASN A 261 33.60 -15.27 -16.41
C ASN A 261 34.33 -15.30 -15.06
N MET A 262 35.47 -14.59 -14.95
CA MET A 262 36.24 -14.52 -13.71
C MET A 262 35.48 -13.74 -12.63
N VAL A 263 34.88 -12.60 -12.99
CA VAL A 263 34.04 -11.78 -12.10
C VAL A 263 32.80 -12.56 -11.66
N GLU A 264 32.16 -13.30 -12.57
CA GLU A 264 31.02 -14.16 -12.21
C GLU A 264 31.42 -15.27 -11.23
N ARG A 265 32.60 -15.87 -11.39
CA ARG A 265 33.11 -16.91 -10.49
C ARG A 265 33.38 -16.35 -9.09
N GLU A 266 34.00 -15.18 -9.01
CA GLU A 266 34.30 -14.51 -7.75
C GLU A 266 33.01 -14.11 -7.01
N LEU A 267 32.06 -13.49 -7.71
CA LEU A 267 30.78 -13.10 -7.12
C LEU A 267 29.98 -14.30 -6.60
N ARG A 268 30.00 -15.45 -7.29
CA ARG A 268 29.36 -16.70 -6.83
C ARG A 268 30.02 -17.26 -5.56
N SER A 269 31.29 -16.95 -5.32
CA SER A 269 31.99 -17.40 -4.12
C SER A 269 31.63 -16.58 -2.87
N ILE A 270 31.15 -15.34 -3.08
CA ILE A 270 30.85 -14.38 -2.01
C ILE A 270 29.33 -14.33 -1.70
N ALA A 271 28.48 -14.43 -2.73
CA ALA A 271 27.03 -14.28 -2.59
C ALA A 271 26.26 -15.56 -2.92
N LYS A 272 25.32 -15.95 -2.05
CA LYS A 272 24.40 -17.08 -2.29
C LYS A 272 23.44 -16.82 -3.46
N ASP A 273 22.83 -15.63 -3.46
CA ASP A 273 21.87 -15.21 -4.49
C ASP A 273 22.16 -13.79 -4.94
N ARG A 274 21.92 -13.51 -6.22
CA ARG A 274 22.07 -12.19 -6.83
C ARG A 274 20.89 -11.90 -7.73
N ARG A 275 20.36 -10.69 -7.64
CA ARG A 275 19.33 -10.17 -8.54
C ARG A 275 19.76 -8.82 -9.10
N THR A 276 19.35 -8.54 -10.32
CA THR A 276 19.48 -7.20 -10.88
C THR A 276 18.32 -6.37 -10.34
N ILE A 277 18.61 -5.18 -9.83
CA ILE A 277 17.59 -4.22 -9.43
C ILE A 277 17.51 -3.20 -10.56
N ASN A 278 16.35 -3.11 -11.21
CA ASN A 278 16.07 -2.02 -12.11
C ASN A 278 15.81 -0.76 -11.25
N GLU A 279 16.61 0.30 -11.34
CA GLU A 279 16.42 1.52 -10.53
C GLU A 279 15.50 2.54 -11.18
N LYS A 280 15.00 2.26 -12.39
CA LYS A 280 14.10 3.15 -13.11
C LYS A 280 12.76 3.26 -12.39
N MET A 281 12.36 4.48 -12.10
CA MET A 281 11.06 4.82 -11.52
C MET A 281 10.08 5.14 -12.64
N GLY A 282 9.04 4.32 -12.80
CA GLY A 282 7.96 4.69 -13.68
C GLY A 282 6.79 5.32 -12.95
N HIS A 283 6.02 6.08 -13.70
CA HIS A 283 4.99 6.96 -13.20
C HIS A 283 3.78 6.90 -14.12
N ILE A 284 2.60 6.81 -13.52
CA ILE A 284 1.30 6.85 -14.21
C ILE A 284 0.52 8.00 -13.58
N GLN A 285 -0.03 8.87 -14.41
CA GLN A 285 -0.90 9.96 -14.00
C GLN A 285 -2.27 9.81 -14.65
N ILE A 286 -3.30 9.86 -13.82
CA ILE A 286 -4.69 9.86 -14.25
C ILE A 286 -5.30 11.17 -13.78
N ARG A 287 -5.86 11.92 -14.71
CA ARG A 287 -6.61 13.15 -14.44
C ARG A 287 -8.04 12.94 -14.87
N TYR A 288 -8.96 13.18 -13.95
CA TYR A 288 -10.39 13.17 -14.21
C TYR A 288 -10.97 14.53 -13.80
N THR A 289 -11.80 15.11 -14.65
CA THR A 289 -12.46 16.41 -14.42
C THR A 289 -13.95 16.24 -14.23
N SER A 290 -14.60 17.21 -13.59
CA SER A 290 -16.03 17.13 -13.24
C SER A 290 -16.98 17.08 -14.45
N ASP A 291 -16.51 17.49 -15.62
CA ASP A 291 -17.22 17.36 -16.91
C ASP A 291 -17.05 15.98 -17.56
N GLY A 292 -16.30 15.08 -16.94
CA GLY A 292 -16.11 13.70 -17.38
C GLY A 292 -14.87 13.46 -18.23
N ALA A 293 -14.01 14.45 -18.46
CA ALA A 293 -12.79 14.22 -19.24
C ALA A 293 -11.79 13.37 -18.45
N LEU A 294 -11.30 12.29 -19.07
CA LEU A 294 -10.30 11.38 -18.52
C LEU A 294 -9.01 11.45 -19.36
N ASN A 295 -7.90 11.82 -18.72
CA ASN A 295 -6.58 11.81 -19.32
C ASN A 295 -5.67 10.84 -18.57
N ILE A 296 -5.04 9.93 -19.31
CA ILE A 296 -4.09 8.95 -18.79
C ILE A 296 -2.75 9.21 -19.46
N SER A 297 -1.71 9.42 -18.66
CA SER A 297 -0.34 9.61 -19.11
C SER A 297 0.63 8.82 -18.24
N GLY A 298 1.84 8.61 -18.74
CA GLY A 298 2.92 7.97 -17.99
C GLY A 298 4.26 8.30 -18.61
N ASN A 299 5.35 8.00 -17.88
CA ASN A 299 6.68 8.10 -18.45
C ASN A 299 7.06 6.81 -19.22
N GLU A 300 8.23 6.81 -19.86
CA GLU A 300 8.73 5.72 -20.67
C GLU A 300 9.10 4.43 -19.90
N HIS A 301 8.91 4.43 -18.58
CA HIS A 301 9.14 3.26 -17.72
C HIS A 301 7.84 2.59 -17.28
N ALA A 302 6.70 3.27 -17.42
CA ALA A 302 5.40 2.65 -17.25
C ALA A 302 5.06 1.77 -18.47
N VAL A 303 4.39 0.65 -18.22
CA VAL A 303 3.96 -0.29 -19.26
C VAL A 303 2.45 -0.34 -19.29
N LYS A 304 1.91 -0.38 -20.52
CA LYS A 304 0.49 -0.54 -20.79
C LYS A 304 0.27 -1.87 -21.48
N PHE A 305 -0.48 -2.75 -20.84
CA PHE A 305 -1.03 -3.96 -21.43
C PHE A 305 -2.43 -3.67 -21.94
N THR A 306 -2.71 -4.11 -23.16
CA THR A 306 -4.01 -4.01 -23.81
C THR A 306 -4.43 -5.39 -24.23
N THR A 307 -5.66 -5.78 -23.91
CA THR A 307 -6.27 -6.96 -24.50
C THR A 307 -6.40 -6.70 -25.99
N GLU A 308 -5.69 -7.47 -26.84
CA GLU A 308 -6.03 -7.52 -28.26
C GLU A 308 -7.44 -8.09 -28.34
N VAL A 309 -8.39 -7.28 -28.81
CA VAL A 309 -9.74 -7.77 -29.11
C VAL A 309 -9.57 -8.73 -30.29
N LEU A 310 -9.64 -10.04 -30.03
CA LEU A 310 -9.76 -11.08 -31.05
C LEU A 310 -11.11 -10.96 -31.77
#